data_AF-A0A7V9ZGD0-F1
#
_entry.id   AF-A0A7V9ZGD0-F1
#
_cell.length_a   1.000
_cell.length_b   1.000
_cell.length_c   1.000
_cell.angle_alpha   90.00
_cell.angle_beta   90.00
_cell.angle_gamma   90.00
#
_symmetry.space_group_name_H-M   'P 1'
#
loop_
_entity.id
_entity.type
_entity.pdbx_description
1 polymer ?
#
loop_
_entity_poly.entity_id
_entity_poly.type
_entity_poly.pdbx_seq_one_letter_code
_entity_poly.pdbx_strand_id
1 'polypeptide(L)'
;MPVDDVLLDCEEHMEKSIEHLQHELRAIRTGRASPALVEHIQVDYYGTPTALKSIANIMVPEATQLLIKPFSPGDMKAIEKAINDSKIGLTPHSDGKQLRLMMPPLSQERRLQLVGQCKG
;
A
#
# COMPACT_ATOMS: atom_id res chain seq x y z
N MET A 1 -18.99 -36.98 19.70
CA MET A 1 -17.94 -36.64 18.72
C MET A 1 -16.69 -37.42 19.10
N PRO A 2 -16.10 -38.17 18.17
CA PRO A 2 -14.75 -38.75 18.32
C PRO A 2 -13.74 -37.65 18.68
N VAL A 3 -12.70 -38.00 19.43
CA VAL A 3 -11.66 -37.04 19.86
C VAL A 3 -10.91 -36.47 18.65
N ASP A 4 -10.79 -37.27 17.58
CA ASP A 4 -10.12 -36.88 16.34
C ASP A 4 -10.88 -35.75 15.59
N ASP A 5 -12.22 -35.77 15.60
CA ASP A 5 -13.03 -34.70 14.98
C ASP A 5 -12.87 -33.37 15.74
N VAL A 6 -12.72 -33.44 17.07
CA VAL A 6 -12.49 -32.24 17.91
C VAL A 6 -11.11 -31.64 17.66
N LEU A 7 -10.10 -32.48 17.42
CA LEU A 7 -8.75 -32.03 17.06
C LEU A 7 -8.72 -31.36 15.68
N LEU A 8 -9.43 -31.93 14.71
CA LEU A 8 -9.50 -31.39 13.35
C LEU A 8 -10.20 -30.02 13.32
N ASP A 9 -11.35 -29.88 14.01
CA ASP A 9 -12.03 -28.59 14.16
C ASP A 9 -11.13 -27.55 14.84
N CYS A 10 -10.37 -27.95 15.87
CA CYS A 10 -9.43 -27.04 16.54
C CYS A 10 -8.32 -26.56 15.59
N GLU A 11 -7.75 -27.44 14.78
CA GLU A 11 -6.74 -27.07 13.79
C GLU A 11 -7.29 -26.10 12.74
N GLU A 12 -8.48 -26.35 12.19
CA GLU A 12 -9.10 -25.44 11.22
C GLU A 12 -9.39 -24.06 11.81
N HIS A 13 -9.84 -24.00 13.07
CA HIS A 13 -10.07 -22.73 13.77
C HIS A 13 -8.76 -21.97 14.05
N MET A 14 -7.68 -22.68 14.37
CA MET A 14 -6.36 -22.07 14.54
C MET A 14 -5.80 -21.55 13.22
N GLU A 15 -5.92 -22.32 12.13
CA GLU A 15 -5.50 -21.87 10.80
C GLU A 15 -6.25 -20.62 10.35
N LYS A 16 -7.58 -20.59 10.49
CA LYS A 16 -8.38 -19.39 10.18
C LYS A 16 -7.97 -18.19 11.00
N SER A 17 -7.62 -18.39 12.28
CA SER A 17 -7.14 -17.30 13.15
C SER A 17 -5.77 -16.78 12.71
N ILE A 18 -4.88 -17.67 12.26
CA ILE A 18 -3.57 -17.30 11.71
C ILE A 18 -3.74 -16.56 10.38
N GLU A 19 -4.63 -17.01 9.49
CA GLU A 19 -4.92 -16.32 8.23
C GLU A 19 -5.51 -14.93 8.47
N HIS A 20 -6.44 -14.82 9.42
CA HIS A 20 -7.02 -13.53 9.81
C HIS A 20 -5.94 -12.58 10.34
N LEU A 21 -5.08 -13.06 11.25
CA LEU A 21 -3.96 -12.30 11.78
C LEU A 21 -2.97 -11.88 10.66
N GLN A 22 -2.66 -12.77 9.71
CA GLN A 22 -1.81 -12.41 8.58
C GLN A 22 -2.45 -11.32 7.70
N HIS A 23 -3.76 -11.39 7.50
CA HIS A 23 -4.50 -10.39 6.75
C HIS A 23 -4.49 -9.03 7.45
N GLU A 24 -4.67 -9.00 8.77
CA GLU A 24 -4.59 -7.78 9.56
C GLU A 24 -3.15 -7.22 9.60
N LEU A 25 -2.13 -8.07 9.75
CA LEU A 25 -0.72 -7.66 9.72
C LEU A 25 -0.28 -7.11 8.35
N ARG A 26 -0.84 -7.61 7.25
CA ARG A 26 -0.64 -7.01 5.92
C ARG A 26 -1.31 -5.63 5.81
N ALA A 27 -2.45 -5.44 6.47
CA ALA A 27 -3.16 -4.16 6.51
C ALA A 27 -2.49 -3.14 7.44
N ILE A 28 -1.78 -3.60 8.48
CA ILE A 28 -0.99 -2.74 9.37
C ILE A 28 0.17 -2.14 8.56
N ARG A 29 0.09 -0.82 8.39
CA ARG A 29 1.10 0.03 7.75
C ARG A 29 2.42 -0.08 8.51
N THR A 30 3.23 -1.09 8.17
CA THR A 30 4.65 -1.05 8.45
C THR A 30 5.18 0.20 7.76
N GLY A 31 5.93 1.04 8.46
CA GLY A 31 6.45 2.33 7.96
C GLY A 31 7.41 2.28 6.78
N ARG A 32 7.30 1.25 5.94
CA ARG A 32 8.06 1.03 4.73
C ARG A 32 7.23 1.55 3.56
N ALA A 33 7.90 2.12 2.57
CA ALA A 33 7.30 2.46 1.31
C ALA A 33 6.77 1.20 0.63
N SER A 34 5.49 0.89 0.84
CA SER A 34 4.83 -0.25 0.22
C SER A 34 4.22 0.18 -1.11
N PRO A 35 4.50 -0.52 -2.22
CA PRO A 35 3.84 -0.30 -3.52
C PRO A 35 2.32 -0.31 -3.40
N ALA A 36 1.79 -1.17 -2.52
CA ALA A 36 0.36 -1.35 -2.28
C ALA A 36 -0.36 -0.05 -1.86
N LEU A 37 0.34 0.92 -1.28
CA LEU A 37 -0.25 2.21 -0.89
C LEU A 37 -0.67 3.05 -2.10
N VAL A 38 0.04 2.89 -3.21
CA VAL A 38 -0.13 3.71 -4.42
C VAL A 38 -0.79 2.92 -5.55
N GLU A 39 -0.73 1.58 -5.50
CA GLU A 39 -1.37 0.66 -6.46
C GLU A 39 -2.89 0.82 -6.57
N HIS A 40 -3.57 1.11 -5.46
CA HIS A 40 -5.04 1.24 -5.41
C HIS A 40 -5.57 2.63 -5.77
N ILE A 41 -4.70 3.60 -6.01
CA ILE A 41 -5.13 4.94 -6.42
C ILE A 41 -5.71 4.84 -7.83
N GLN A 42 -6.94 5.31 -7.98
CA GLN A 42 -7.58 5.46 -9.28
C GLN A 42 -7.07 6.74 -9.94
N VAL A 43 -6.56 6.60 -11.16
CA VAL A 43 -6.11 7.71 -12.01
C VAL A 43 -7.09 7.80 -13.16
N ASP A 44 -7.61 9.01 -13.41
CA ASP A 44 -8.45 9.27 -14.57
C ASP A 44 -7.60 9.25 -15.84
N TYR A 45 -7.67 8.12 -16.54
CA TYR A 45 -7.04 7.94 -17.84
C TYR A 45 -8.11 8.12 -18.92
N TYR A 46 -8.03 9.23 -19.67
CA TYR A 46 -9.00 9.57 -20.73
C TYR A 46 -10.48 9.43 -20.30
N GLY A 47 -10.81 9.78 -19.04
CA GLY A 47 -12.17 9.72 -18.50
C GLY A 47 -12.59 8.35 -17.96
N THR A 48 -11.69 7.36 -17.92
CA THR A 48 -11.90 6.08 -17.24
C THR A 48 -11.04 5.97 -15.98
N PRO A 49 -11.63 5.70 -14.81
CA PRO A 49 -10.88 5.51 -13.57
C PRO A 49 -10.11 4.19 -13.65
N THR A 50 -8.80 4.28 -13.79
CA THR A 50 -7.93 3.13 -14.01
C THR A 50 -6.92 3.04 -12.86
N ALA A 51 -6.64 1.83 -12.38
CA ALA A 51 -5.71 1.65 -11.28
C ALA A 51 -4.29 2.04 -11.69
N LEU A 52 -3.59 2.80 -10.84
CA LEU A 52 -2.24 3.28 -11.11
C LEU A 52 -1.25 2.16 -11.47
N LYS A 53 -1.42 0.96 -10.89
CA LYS A 53 -0.66 -0.26 -11.22
C LYS A 53 -0.67 -0.65 -12.70
N SER A 54 -1.75 -0.33 -13.41
CA SER A 54 -1.91 -0.70 -14.83
C SER A 54 -1.36 0.35 -15.80
N ILE A 55 -1.15 1.59 -15.34
CA ILE A 55 -0.66 2.72 -16.16
C ILE A 55 0.82 3.01 -15.86
N ALA A 56 1.31 2.55 -14.71
CA ALA A 56 2.69 2.76 -14.30
C ALA A 56 3.28 1.55 -13.56
N ASN A 57 4.58 1.36 -13.74
CA ASN A 57 5.36 0.43 -12.97
C ASN A 57 5.82 1.08 -11.66
N ILE A 58 5.55 0.42 -10.53
CA ILE A 58 5.86 0.90 -9.20
C ILE A 58 7.05 0.11 -8.66
N MET A 59 8.13 0.81 -8.36
CA MET A 59 9.36 0.26 -7.81
C MET A 59 9.67 0.93 -6.48
N VAL A 60 10.23 0.17 -5.55
CA VAL A 60 10.68 0.69 -4.25
C VAL A 60 12.21 0.53 -4.21
N PRO A 61 12.96 1.53 -4.71
CA PRO A 61 14.43 1.48 -4.63
C PRO A 61 14.91 1.57 -3.18
N GLU A 62 14.23 2.33 -2.32
CA GLU A 62 14.61 2.51 -0.91
C GLU A 62 13.37 2.48 -0.02
N ALA A 63 13.51 2.07 1.24
CA ALA A 63 12.38 1.93 2.16
C ALA A 63 11.58 3.23 2.42
N THR A 64 12.16 4.39 2.09
CA THR A 64 11.56 5.72 2.21
C THR A 64 11.21 6.36 0.86
N GLN A 65 11.61 5.73 -0.26
CA GLN A 65 11.44 6.28 -1.59
C GLN A 65 10.69 5.30 -2.49
N LEU A 66 9.62 5.79 -3.09
CA LEU A 66 8.82 5.05 -4.05
C LEU A 66 8.96 5.70 -5.42
N LEU A 67 9.22 4.89 -6.43
CA LEU A 67 9.52 5.33 -7.79
C LEU A 67 8.45 4.77 -8.74
N ILE A 68 7.77 5.67 -9.44
CA ILE A 68 6.68 5.35 -10.35
C ILE A 68 7.13 5.70 -11.77
N LYS A 69 7.20 4.69 -12.63
CA LYS A 69 7.53 4.83 -14.05
C LYS A 69 6.27 4.65 -14.88
N PRO A 70 5.67 5.72 -15.42
CA PRO A 70 4.51 5.59 -16.30
C PRO A 70 4.91 4.90 -17.61
N PHE A 71 3.97 4.15 -18.20
CA PHE A 71 4.18 3.57 -19.53
C PHE A 71 4.12 4.63 -20.63
N SER A 72 3.34 5.70 -20.43
CA SER A 72 3.26 6.83 -21.36
C SER A 72 3.57 8.16 -20.66
N PRO A 73 4.47 9.00 -21.21
CA PRO A 73 4.86 10.27 -20.58
C PRO A 73 3.73 11.31 -20.55
N GLY A 74 2.69 11.16 -21.40
CA GLY A 74 1.51 12.02 -21.39
C GLY A 74 0.68 11.92 -20.09
N ASP A 75 0.80 10.80 -19.39
CA ASP A 75 -0.03 10.49 -18.22
C ASP A 75 0.61 10.95 -16.90
N MET A 76 1.85 11.47 -16.95
CA MET A 76 2.54 11.94 -15.75
C MET A 76 1.73 12.99 -14.99
N LYS A 77 1.12 13.95 -15.69
CA LYS A 77 0.33 15.01 -15.03
C LYS A 77 -0.94 14.47 -14.38
N ALA A 78 -1.58 13.48 -15.00
CA ALA A 78 -2.76 12.83 -14.44
C ALA A 78 -2.40 12.02 -13.19
N ILE A 79 -1.29 11.29 -13.25
CA ILE A 79 -0.75 10.51 -12.11
C ILE A 79 -0.33 11.43 -10.96
N GLU A 80 0.38 12.53 -11.26
CA GLU A 80 0.79 13.52 -10.26
C GLU A 80 -0.41 14.13 -9.53
N LYS A 81 -1.46 14.49 -10.30
CA LYS A 81 -2.70 15.02 -9.74
C LYS A 81 -3.43 13.97 -8.88
N ALA A 82 -3.58 12.74 -9.38
CA ALA A 82 -4.23 11.67 -8.64
C ALA A 82 -3.51 11.34 -7.32
N ILE A 83 -2.18 11.41 -7.29
CA ILE A 83 -1.40 11.21 -6.07
C ILE A 83 -1.57 12.37 -5.09
N ASN A 84 -1.61 13.62 -5.58
CA ASN A 84 -1.84 14.79 -4.73
C ASN A 84 -3.28 14.81 -4.16
N ASP A 85 -4.26 14.43 -4.97
CA ASP A 85 -5.66 14.29 -4.56
C ASP A 85 -5.86 13.09 -3.60
N SER A 86 -5.00 12.07 -3.70
CA SER A 86 -4.99 10.99 -2.72
C SER A 86 -4.57 11.55 -1.36
N LYS A 87 -5.38 11.30 -0.33
CA LYS A 87 -5.21 11.77 1.06
C LYS A 87 -3.96 11.20 1.78
N ILE A 88 -2.94 10.80 1.04
CA ILE A 88 -1.69 10.21 1.53
C ILE A 88 -0.72 11.31 1.98
N GLY A 89 -0.90 12.56 1.50
CA GLY A 89 -0.13 13.72 1.95
C GLY A 89 1.35 13.64 1.57
N LEU A 90 1.65 13.00 0.44
CA LEU A 90 3.00 12.84 -0.09
C LEU A 90 3.18 13.75 -1.30
N THR A 91 4.32 14.43 -1.37
CA THR A 91 4.64 15.30 -2.49
C THR A 91 5.36 14.52 -3.59
N PRO A 92 4.78 14.40 -4.80
CA PRO A 92 5.46 13.82 -5.94
C PRO A 92 6.56 14.75 -6.47
N HIS A 93 7.74 14.19 -6.74
CA HIS A 93 8.83 14.86 -7.43
C HIS A 93 9.00 14.27 -8.83
N SER A 94 8.70 15.05 -9.86
CA SER A 94 8.84 14.62 -11.25
C SER A 94 10.27 14.81 -11.75
N ASP A 95 10.76 13.84 -12.51
CA ASP A 95 12.07 13.84 -13.19
C ASP A 95 11.90 13.83 -14.74
N GLY A 96 10.68 14.08 -15.23
CA GLY A 96 10.37 14.08 -16.67
C GLY A 96 10.03 12.71 -17.27
N LYS A 97 10.63 11.62 -16.76
CA LYS A 97 10.34 10.23 -17.19
C LYS A 97 9.83 9.32 -16.07
N GLN A 98 10.01 9.76 -14.83
CA GLN A 98 9.73 9.00 -13.63
C GLN A 98 9.28 9.96 -12.53
N LEU A 99 8.41 9.49 -11.66
CA LEU A 99 7.87 10.22 -10.53
C LEU A 99 8.42 9.60 -9.25
N ARG A 100 9.06 10.40 -8.41
CA ARG A 100 9.58 9.98 -7.10
C ARG A 100 8.66 10.48 -6.00
N LEU A 101 8.21 9.56 -5.16
CA LEU A 101 7.51 9.88 -3.92
C LEU A 101 8.47 9.65 -2.76
N MET A 102 8.76 10.73 -2.06
CA MET A 102 9.52 10.68 -0.81
C MET A 102 8.50 10.52 0.31
N MET A 103 8.50 9.37 0.97
CA MET A 103 7.75 9.23 2.21
C MET A 103 8.56 9.91 3.32
N PRO A 104 8.03 10.96 3.96
CA PRO A 104 8.69 11.51 5.13
C PRO A 104 8.84 10.38 6.16
N PRO A 105 9.98 10.30 6.86
CA PRO A 105 10.18 9.29 7.89
C PRO A 105 9.02 9.37 8.86
N LEU A 106 8.50 8.21 9.29
CA LEU A 106 7.47 8.13 10.34
C LEU A 106 7.89 9.04 11.50
N SER A 107 7.21 10.18 11.66
CA SER A 107 7.39 11.01 12.84
C SER A 107 7.00 10.20 14.07
N GLN A 108 7.63 10.51 15.21
CA GLN A 108 7.42 9.83 16.50
C GLN A 108 5.93 9.67 16.86
N GLU A 109 5.08 10.60 16.44
CA GLU A 109 3.62 10.60 16.64
C GLU A 109 2.88 9.51 15.85
N ARG A 110 3.24 9.22 14.59
CA ARG A 110 2.61 8.11 13.84
C ARG A 110 3.00 6.75 14.40
N ARG A 111 4.22 6.62 14.95
CA ARG A 111 4.71 5.39 15.58
C ARG A 111 3.83 5.02 16.79
N LEU A 112 3.42 6.02 17.58
CA LEU A 112 2.49 5.84 18.71
C LEU A 112 1.09 5.41 18.27
N GLN A 113 0.54 5.98 17.18
CA GLN A 113 -0.76 5.55 16.64
C GLN A 113 -0.75 4.10 16.11
N LEU A 114 0.35 3.68 15.47
CA LEU A 114 0.50 2.31 14.97
C LEU A 114 0.68 1.29 16.11
N VAL A 115 1.41 1.64 17.17
CA VAL A 115 1.52 0.80 18.39
C VAL A 115 0.15 0.64 19.07
N GLY A 116 -0.70 1.67 19.02
CA GLY A 116 -2.09 1.58 19.49
C GLY A 116 -2.96 0.61 18.69
N GLN A 117 -2.78 0.55 17.36
CA GLN A 117 -3.55 -0.38 16.50
C GLN A 117 -3.10 -1.84 16.64
N CYS A 118 -1.84 -2.13 16.98
CA CYS A 118 -1.38 -3.51 17.19
C CYS A 118 -1.82 -4.12 18.54
N LYS A 119 -2.53 -3.38 19.39
CA LYS A 119 -2.90 -3.82 20.75
C LYS A 119 -4.39 -4.20 20.89
N GLY A 120 -5.14 -4.20 19.79
CA GLY A 120 -6.56 -4.58 19.72
C GLY A 120 -6.73 -5.87 18.97
#